data_AF-A0A7E4VBT6-F1
#
_entry.id   AF-A0A7E4VBT6-F1
#
_cell.length_a   1.000
_cell.length_b   1.000
_cell.length_c   1.000
_cell.angle_alpha   90.00
_cell.angle_beta   90.00
_cell.angle_gamma   90.00
#
_symmetry.space_group_name_H-M   'P 1'
#
loop_
_entity.id
_entity.type
_entity.pdbx_description
1 polymer ?
#
loop_
_entity_poly.entity_id
_entity_poly.type
_entity_poly.pdbx_seq_one_letter_code
_entity_poly.pdbx_strand_id
1 'polypeptide(L)'
;MMIFCAPLTPLNVAIGVVECYVGYRVFRTLFALLSSIMVYKVIPIFRKPNLKKYKQRWTVVTGGTDGIGKAYTFELARRGLRKFFMIGRNQSKLDAVRKQLETEFSAKVQTFLFDFFDGDYKLLREELSTLDVGFAVNSVGVGREYLERFGDNPVADWQILKVNGLGASEFLSCILPPMEKHGGGQIINLSSSQGIRPIALLAAYSSAKAMLCFVSDCIDREYKTIKCQCLTPAIIATKMTYYENGGIFVVTPKNFVNEAINSIGLVTTTSGCFNHEIQLLLMHMFPWTLLKYLMMPIYWYQQRRMIKLLGDNGKDSKAQAVALQKDNNNNDSSRPESPATADPTDAAKAPEFARQFA
;
A
#
# COMPACT_ATOMS: atom_id res chain seq x y z
N MET A 1 -28.14 38.37 40.30
CA MET A 1 -26.87 38.02 39.65
C MET A 1 -27.02 38.32 38.17
N MET A 2 -26.72 39.57 37.77
CA MET A 2 -26.83 40.02 36.37
C MET A 2 -25.62 39.46 35.61
N ILE A 3 -25.85 38.50 34.72
CA ILE A 3 -24.87 38.12 33.70
C ILE A 3 -24.82 39.31 32.73
N PHE A 4 -23.81 40.17 32.86
CA PHE A 4 -23.53 41.22 31.89
C PHE A 4 -23.26 40.56 30.55
N CYS A 5 -24.26 40.59 29.66
CA CYS A 5 -24.08 40.21 28.27
C CYS A 5 -23.21 41.30 27.63
N ALA A 6 -21.91 41.06 27.51
CA ALA A 6 -21.01 41.96 26.81
C ALA A 6 -21.59 42.26 25.42
N PRO A 7 -21.50 43.52 24.93
CA PRO A 7 -22.05 43.85 23.62
C PRO A 7 -21.44 42.94 22.55
N LEU A 8 -22.30 42.33 21.73
CA LEU A 8 -21.94 41.50 20.58
C LEU A 8 -21.32 42.38 19.49
N THR A 9 -20.07 42.78 19.69
CA THR A 9 -19.27 43.43 18.66
C THR A 9 -18.83 42.37 17.64
N PRO A 10 -18.64 42.75 16.35
CA PRO A 10 -18.09 41.83 15.35
C PRO A 10 -16.76 41.18 15.79
N LEU A 11 -15.94 41.91 16.57
CA LEU A 11 -14.70 41.40 17.13
C LEU A 11 -14.93 40.29 18.18
N ASN A 12 -15.86 40.50 19.11
CA ASN A 12 -16.20 39.48 20.13
C ASN A 12 -16.78 38.22 19.50
N VAL A 13 -17.60 38.37 18.45
CA VAL A 13 -18.11 37.24 17.67
C VAL A 13 -16.97 36.48 16.99
N ALA A 14 -16.04 37.20 16.35
CA ALA A 14 -14.89 36.58 15.68
C ALA A 14 -13.99 35.81 16.66
N ILE A 15 -13.72 36.39 17.84
CA ILE A 15 -12.95 35.72 18.90
C ILE A 15 -13.68 34.45 19.36
N GLY A 16 -14.97 34.55 19.67
CA GLY A 16 -15.76 33.39 20.11
C GLY A 16 -15.82 32.26 19.08
N VAL A 17 -15.86 32.57 17.78
CA VAL A 17 -15.79 31.57 16.70
C VAL A 17 -14.43 30.87 16.68
N VAL A 18 -13.33 31.62 16.83
CA VAL A 18 -11.98 31.06 16.89
C VAL A 18 -11.80 30.18 18.13
N GLU A 19 -12.25 30.63 19.30
CA GLU A 19 -12.20 29.86 20.55
C GLU A 19 -13.01 28.56 20.44
N CYS A 20 -14.24 28.62 19.92
CA CYS A 20 -15.07 27.43 19.68
C CYS A 20 -14.37 26.46 18.72
N TYR A 21 -13.77 26.96 17.63
CA TYR A 21 -13.07 26.14 16.65
C TYR A 21 -11.83 25.46 17.25
N VAL A 22 -11.01 26.21 18.00
CA VAL A 22 -9.82 25.70 18.67
C VAL A 22 -10.22 24.68 19.73
N GLY A 23 -11.22 24.99 20.55
CA GLY A 23 -11.78 24.06 21.54
C GLY A 23 -12.23 22.75 20.89
N TYR A 24 -13.07 22.82 19.85
CA TYR A 24 -13.49 21.65 19.08
C TYR A 24 -12.30 20.83 18.57
N ARG A 25 -11.27 21.48 18.00
CA ARG A 25 -10.06 20.81 17.50
C ARG A 25 -9.31 20.08 18.60
N VAL A 26 -9.10 20.72 19.75
CA VAL A 26 -8.43 20.12 20.91
C VAL A 26 -9.22 18.92 21.43
N PHE A 27 -10.52 19.09 21.71
CA PHE A 27 -11.37 17.99 22.21
C PHE A 27 -11.45 16.82 21.24
N ARG A 28 -11.66 17.08 19.93
CA ARG A 28 -11.66 16.05 18.90
C ARG A 28 -10.35 15.28 18.86
N THR A 29 -9.22 15.98 19.01
CA THR A 29 -7.87 15.37 18.95
C THR A 29 -7.60 14.54 20.20
N LEU A 30 -7.96 15.03 21.39
CA LEU A 30 -7.87 14.28 22.65
C LEU A 30 -8.73 13.03 22.61
N PHE A 31 -9.98 13.13 22.14
CA PHE A 31 -10.87 11.98 21.97
C PHE A 31 -10.28 10.96 21.00
N ALA A 32 -9.77 11.41 19.86
CA ALA A 32 -9.15 10.53 18.89
C ALA A 32 -7.88 9.86 19.45
N LEU A 33 -7.05 10.58 20.19
CA LEU A 33 -5.88 10.03 20.89
C LEU A 33 -6.26 8.94 21.89
N LEU A 34 -7.27 9.20 22.73
CA LEU A 34 -7.79 8.20 23.67
C LEU A 34 -8.31 6.96 22.94
N SER A 35 -9.04 7.17 21.85
CA SER A 35 -9.51 6.08 20.98
C SER A 35 -8.34 5.28 20.39
N SER A 36 -7.28 5.94 19.92
CA SER A 36 -6.07 5.28 19.39
C SER A 36 -5.35 4.46 20.46
N ILE A 37 -5.22 4.99 21.69
CA ILE A 37 -4.64 4.26 22.83
C ILE A 37 -5.50 3.02 23.14
N MET A 38 -6.82 3.17 23.15
CA MET A 38 -7.74 2.05 23.38
C MET A 38 -7.58 0.96 22.31
N VAL A 39 -7.60 1.32 21.03
CA VAL A 39 -7.53 0.37 19.91
C VAL A 39 -6.19 -0.35 19.85
N TYR A 40 -5.07 0.35 20.08
CA TYR A 40 -3.73 -0.22 19.86
C TYR A 40 -3.00 -0.70 21.09
N LYS A 41 -3.32 -0.16 22.28
CA LYS A 41 -2.58 -0.47 23.52
C LYS A 41 -3.42 -1.18 24.56
N VAL A 42 -4.70 -0.83 24.73
CA VAL A 42 -5.53 -1.40 25.80
C VAL A 42 -6.30 -2.64 25.33
N ILE A 43 -7.13 -2.53 24.30
CA ILE A 43 -8.00 -3.62 23.84
C ILE A 43 -7.20 -4.87 23.41
N PRO A 44 -6.05 -4.76 22.69
CA PRO A 44 -5.28 -5.93 22.29
C PRO A 44 -4.69 -6.75 23.46
N ILE A 45 -4.63 -6.19 24.68
CA ILE A 45 -4.23 -6.92 25.89
C ILE A 45 -5.30 -7.97 26.25
N PHE A 46 -6.57 -7.64 26.07
CA PHE A 46 -7.71 -8.47 26.50
C PHE A 46 -8.42 -9.20 25.36
N ARG A 47 -8.24 -8.74 24.11
CA ARG A 47 -8.92 -9.26 22.93
C ARG A 47 -7.93 -9.58 21.82
N LYS A 48 -8.05 -10.78 21.25
CA LYS A 48 -7.42 -11.14 19.96
C LYS A 48 -8.46 -11.14 18.83
N PRO A 49 -8.08 -10.80 17.59
CA PRO A 49 -8.99 -10.87 16.45
C PRO A 49 -9.42 -12.32 16.21
N ASN A 50 -10.73 -12.53 16.01
CA ASN A 50 -11.27 -13.88 15.78
C ASN A 50 -11.07 -14.31 14.32
N LEU A 51 -9.92 -14.93 14.06
CA LEU A 51 -9.59 -15.48 12.75
C LEU A 51 -10.03 -16.95 12.56
N LYS A 52 -10.63 -17.58 13.59
CA LYS A 52 -10.96 -19.02 13.56
C LYS A 52 -11.89 -19.38 12.40
N LYS A 53 -12.87 -18.52 12.12
CA LYS A 53 -13.85 -18.71 11.04
C LYS A 53 -13.25 -18.66 9.62
N TYR A 54 -12.00 -18.21 9.48
CA TYR A 54 -11.31 -18.11 8.19
C TYR A 54 -10.25 -19.21 8.00
N LYS A 55 -9.95 -20.03 9.02
CA LYS A 55 -8.82 -20.97 8.98
C LYS A 55 -8.87 -21.98 7.84
N GLN A 56 -10.07 -22.46 7.50
CA GLN A 56 -10.32 -23.46 6.46
C GLN A 56 -10.70 -22.84 5.10
N ARG A 57 -10.79 -21.52 5.05
CA ARG A 57 -11.19 -20.74 3.87
C ARG A 57 -9.94 -20.11 3.25
N TRP A 58 -9.99 -19.79 1.97
CA TRP A 58 -8.86 -19.19 1.28
C TRP A 58 -8.63 -17.75 1.73
N THR A 59 -7.36 -17.44 1.99
CA THR A 59 -6.85 -16.09 2.20
C THR A 59 -6.22 -15.60 0.90
N VAL A 60 -6.89 -14.70 0.21
CA VAL A 60 -6.43 -14.17 -1.08
C VAL A 60 -5.56 -12.93 -0.82
N VAL A 61 -4.34 -12.90 -1.35
CA VAL A 61 -3.41 -11.78 -1.12
C VAL A 61 -2.86 -11.26 -2.43
N THR A 62 -3.12 -9.98 -2.73
CA THR A 62 -2.47 -9.24 -3.81
C THR A 62 -1.23 -8.53 -3.29
N GLY A 63 -0.15 -8.50 -4.08
CA GLY A 63 1.10 -7.90 -3.63
C GLY A 63 1.77 -8.64 -2.47
N GLY A 64 1.49 -9.93 -2.31
CA GLY A 64 1.96 -10.75 -1.18
C GLY A 64 3.42 -11.22 -1.26
N THR A 65 4.18 -10.79 -2.27
CA THR A 65 5.56 -11.25 -2.51
C THR A 65 6.64 -10.39 -1.86
N ASP A 66 6.31 -9.16 -1.45
CA ASP A 66 7.24 -8.25 -0.78
C ASP A 66 6.47 -7.29 0.18
N GLY A 67 7.21 -6.50 0.96
CA GLY A 67 6.68 -5.41 1.77
C GLY A 67 5.52 -5.79 2.70
N ILE A 68 4.47 -4.96 2.70
CA ILE A 68 3.33 -5.06 3.62
C ILE A 68 2.50 -6.32 3.33
N GLY A 69 2.22 -6.62 2.06
CA GLY A 69 1.45 -7.80 1.66
C GLY A 69 2.11 -9.08 2.14
N LYS A 70 3.43 -9.23 1.92
CA LYS A 70 4.19 -10.39 2.45
C LYS A 70 4.12 -10.45 3.98
N ALA A 71 4.32 -9.33 4.68
CA ALA A 71 4.24 -9.30 6.13
C ALA A 71 2.85 -9.74 6.64
N TYR A 72 1.77 -9.30 5.96
CA TYR A 72 0.39 -9.73 6.22
C TYR A 72 0.23 -11.24 6.08
N THR A 73 0.66 -11.81 4.95
CA THR A 73 0.56 -13.24 4.69
C THR A 73 1.21 -14.06 5.80
N PHE A 74 2.44 -13.72 6.19
CA PHE A 74 3.18 -14.45 7.22
C PHE A 74 2.58 -14.27 8.61
N GLU A 75 2.11 -13.08 8.96
CA GLU A 75 1.48 -12.85 10.26
C GLU A 75 0.11 -13.57 10.37
N LEU A 76 -0.67 -13.60 9.29
CA LEU A 76 -1.90 -14.39 9.23
C LEU A 76 -1.60 -15.89 9.36
N ALA A 77 -0.52 -16.38 8.73
CA ALA A 77 -0.07 -17.77 8.87
C ALA A 77 0.34 -18.09 10.32
N ARG A 78 1.12 -17.21 10.97
CA ARG A 78 1.45 -17.32 12.41
C ARG A 78 0.20 -17.37 13.29
N ARG A 79 -0.85 -16.65 12.92
CA ARG A 79 -2.13 -16.60 13.64
C ARG A 79 -3.10 -17.73 13.31
N GLY A 80 -2.68 -18.69 12.48
CA GLY A 80 -3.39 -19.95 12.30
C GLY A 80 -4.13 -20.11 10.98
N LEU A 81 -4.06 -19.15 10.05
CA LEU A 81 -4.56 -19.34 8.69
C LEU A 81 -3.66 -20.33 7.94
N ARG A 82 -4.25 -21.20 7.13
CA ARG A 82 -3.53 -22.31 6.49
C ARG A 82 -3.77 -22.44 5.00
N LYS A 83 -4.61 -21.61 4.37
CA LYS A 83 -4.87 -21.63 2.93
C LYS A 83 -4.64 -20.25 2.33
N PHE A 84 -3.68 -20.12 1.44
CA PHE A 84 -3.30 -18.86 0.82
C PHE A 84 -3.38 -18.93 -0.71
N PHE A 85 -4.05 -17.96 -1.31
CA PHE A 85 -4.06 -17.75 -2.76
C PHE A 85 -3.30 -16.46 -3.06
N MET A 86 -2.09 -16.61 -3.60
CA MET A 86 -1.12 -15.53 -3.74
C MET A 86 -1.14 -15.00 -5.17
N ILE A 87 -1.46 -13.71 -5.33
CA ILE A 87 -1.52 -13.05 -6.64
C ILE A 87 -0.32 -12.11 -6.77
N GLY A 88 0.43 -12.23 -7.86
CA GLY A 88 1.59 -11.39 -8.13
C GLY A 88 2.10 -11.50 -9.55
N ARG A 89 3.07 -10.66 -9.89
CA ARG A 89 3.60 -10.51 -11.27
C ARG A 89 4.90 -11.23 -11.54
N ASN A 90 5.47 -11.86 -10.52
CA ASN A 90 6.79 -12.46 -10.61
C ASN A 90 6.72 -13.87 -10.03
N GLN A 91 6.84 -14.86 -10.92
CA GLN A 91 6.69 -16.26 -10.57
C GLN A 91 7.74 -16.74 -9.56
N SER A 92 9.01 -16.36 -9.73
CA SER A 92 10.07 -16.79 -8.81
C SER A 92 9.87 -16.25 -7.38
N LYS A 93 9.39 -15.01 -7.24
CA LYS A 93 9.01 -14.46 -5.92
C LYS A 93 7.77 -15.15 -5.33
N LEU A 94 6.78 -15.50 -6.16
CA LEU A 94 5.61 -16.26 -5.73
C LEU A 94 6.02 -17.64 -5.21
N ASP A 95 6.88 -18.35 -5.94
CA ASP A 95 7.38 -19.68 -5.56
C ASP A 95 8.22 -19.64 -4.29
N ALA A 96 9.07 -18.62 -4.12
CA ALA A 96 9.83 -18.42 -2.90
C ALA A 96 8.93 -18.22 -1.68
N VAL A 97 7.88 -17.40 -1.80
CA VAL A 97 6.92 -17.17 -0.71
C VAL A 97 6.06 -18.40 -0.44
N ARG A 98 5.60 -19.10 -1.48
CA ARG A 98 4.90 -20.39 -1.37
C ARG A 98 5.73 -21.37 -0.53
N LYS A 99 6.99 -21.60 -0.94
CA LYS A 99 7.88 -22.54 -0.26
C LYS A 99 8.06 -22.18 1.22
N GLN A 100 8.29 -20.90 1.52
CA GLN A 100 8.41 -20.43 2.91
C GLN A 100 7.15 -20.71 3.73
N LEU A 101 5.96 -20.42 3.18
CA LEU A 101 4.68 -20.63 3.89
C LEU A 101 4.37 -22.11 4.11
N GLU A 102 4.66 -22.96 3.11
CA GLU A 102 4.51 -24.40 3.18
C GLU A 102 5.45 -25.01 4.22
N THR A 103 6.73 -24.60 4.22
CA THR A 103 7.74 -25.12 5.15
C THR A 103 7.52 -24.63 6.58
N GLU A 104 7.30 -23.33 6.80
CA GLU A 104 7.23 -22.76 8.15
C GLU A 104 5.88 -22.97 8.85
N PHE A 105 4.78 -23.06 8.09
CA PHE A 105 3.42 -23.06 8.66
C PHE A 105 2.56 -24.24 8.21
N SER A 106 3.08 -25.14 7.36
CA SER A 106 2.32 -26.23 6.74
C SER A 106 1.05 -25.70 6.05
N ALA A 107 1.15 -24.52 5.45
CA ALA A 107 0.03 -23.89 4.76
C ALA A 107 -0.10 -24.45 3.34
N LYS A 108 -1.32 -24.63 2.85
CA LYS A 108 -1.63 -24.90 1.45
C LYS A 108 -1.58 -23.58 0.66
N VAL A 109 -0.73 -23.51 -0.36
CA VAL A 109 -0.54 -22.26 -1.12
C VAL A 109 -0.77 -22.47 -2.62
N GLN A 110 -1.73 -21.73 -3.16
CA GLN A 110 -1.91 -21.55 -4.61
C GLN A 110 -1.33 -20.20 -5.02
N THR A 111 -0.79 -20.11 -6.25
CA THR A 111 -0.26 -18.86 -6.80
C THR A 111 -0.92 -18.60 -8.13
N PHE A 112 -1.16 -17.33 -8.43
CA PHE A 112 -1.71 -16.89 -9.70
C PHE A 112 -0.85 -15.73 -10.23
N LEU A 113 -0.27 -15.94 -11.41
CA LEU A 113 0.54 -14.94 -12.08
C LEU A 113 -0.38 -13.95 -12.77
N PHE A 114 -0.39 -12.69 -12.30
CA PHE A 114 -1.32 -11.68 -12.80
C PHE A 114 -0.72 -10.28 -12.68
N ASP A 115 -0.79 -9.52 -13.78
CA ASP A 115 -0.48 -8.09 -13.81
C ASP A 115 -1.75 -7.25 -13.68
N PHE A 116 -1.79 -6.37 -12.69
CA PHE A 116 -2.93 -5.47 -12.48
C PHE A 116 -3.01 -4.31 -13.48
N PHE A 117 -1.96 -4.10 -14.27
CA PHE A 117 -1.96 -3.10 -15.34
C PHE A 117 -2.76 -3.60 -16.57
N ASP A 118 -2.40 -4.77 -17.10
CA ASP A 118 -2.94 -5.31 -18.38
C ASP A 118 -3.58 -6.72 -18.27
N GLY A 119 -3.68 -7.29 -17.07
CA GLY A 119 -4.18 -8.64 -16.87
C GLY A 119 -5.67 -8.81 -17.19
N ASP A 120 -6.06 -10.02 -17.58
CA ASP A 120 -7.44 -10.37 -17.85
C ASP A 120 -8.25 -10.60 -16.56
N TYR A 121 -9.00 -9.57 -16.15
CA TYR A 121 -9.84 -9.63 -14.96
C TYR A 121 -10.99 -10.65 -15.08
N LYS A 122 -11.36 -11.09 -16.28
CA LYS A 122 -12.35 -12.18 -16.46
C LYS A 122 -11.75 -13.50 -15.98
N LEU A 123 -10.54 -13.82 -16.42
CA LEU A 123 -9.81 -14.99 -15.96
C LEU A 123 -9.58 -14.94 -14.43
N LEU A 124 -9.19 -13.78 -13.90
CA LEU A 124 -9.05 -13.62 -12.46
C LEU A 124 -10.37 -13.88 -11.71
N ARG A 125 -11.50 -13.39 -12.25
CA ARG A 125 -12.84 -13.61 -11.67
C ARG A 125 -13.23 -15.09 -11.70
N GLU A 126 -12.97 -15.77 -12.81
CA GLU A 126 -13.22 -17.22 -12.96
C GLU A 126 -12.42 -18.02 -11.94
N GLU A 127 -11.12 -17.79 -11.83
CA GLU A 127 -10.25 -18.45 -10.85
C GLU A 127 -10.74 -18.24 -9.42
N LEU A 128 -11.01 -16.98 -9.03
CA LEU A 128 -11.50 -16.66 -7.69
C LEU A 128 -12.89 -17.22 -7.39
N SER A 129 -13.74 -17.41 -8.41
CA SER A 129 -15.10 -17.97 -8.24
C SER A 129 -15.11 -19.42 -7.75
N THR A 130 -14.01 -20.15 -8.01
CA THR A 130 -13.83 -21.54 -7.56
C THR A 130 -13.45 -21.66 -6.09
N LEU A 131 -13.07 -20.55 -5.46
CA LEU A 131 -12.54 -20.53 -4.11
C LEU A 131 -13.61 -20.14 -3.08
N ASP A 132 -13.62 -20.86 -1.97
CA ASP A 132 -14.25 -20.36 -0.74
C ASP A 132 -13.33 -19.31 -0.09
N VAL A 133 -13.51 -18.04 -0.45
CA VAL A 133 -12.71 -16.91 0.04
C VAL A 133 -13.27 -16.39 1.37
N GLY A 134 -12.50 -16.51 2.45
CA GLY A 134 -12.89 -15.99 3.77
C GLY A 134 -12.15 -14.71 4.18
N PHE A 135 -10.95 -14.50 3.64
CA PHE A 135 -10.10 -13.36 3.98
C PHE A 135 -9.41 -12.83 2.72
N ALA A 136 -9.30 -11.51 2.57
CA ALA A 136 -8.57 -10.90 1.48
C ALA A 136 -7.66 -9.78 1.97
N VAL A 137 -6.46 -9.69 1.42
CA VAL A 137 -5.53 -8.57 1.62
C VAL A 137 -5.24 -7.96 0.26
N ASN A 138 -5.81 -6.79 0.01
CA ASN A 138 -5.54 -6.00 -1.18
C ASN A 138 -4.35 -5.07 -0.91
N SER A 139 -3.14 -5.51 -1.26
CA SER A 139 -1.89 -4.77 -1.04
C SER A 139 -1.10 -4.54 -2.33
N VAL A 140 -1.77 -4.65 -3.49
CA VAL A 140 -1.14 -4.31 -4.76
C VAL A 140 -0.84 -2.81 -4.83
N GLY A 141 0.33 -2.50 -5.39
CA GLY A 141 0.65 -1.15 -5.79
C GLY A 141 2.00 -1.06 -6.48
N VAL A 142 2.16 -0.01 -7.26
CA VAL A 142 3.41 0.46 -7.85
C VAL A 142 3.74 1.85 -7.28
N GLY A 143 5.03 2.09 -7.10
CA GLY A 143 5.56 3.40 -6.72
C GLY A 143 6.24 4.06 -7.91
N ARG A 144 6.77 5.27 -7.69
CA ARG A 144 7.73 5.91 -8.59
C ARG A 144 9.13 5.77 -8.06
N GLU A 145 10.08 5.94 -8.97
CA GLU A 145 11.50 6.07 -8.61
C GLU A 145 11.74 7.30 -7.72
N TYR A 146 11.09 8.43 -8.01
CA TYR A 146 11.17 9.67 -7.24
C TYR A 146 9.87 10.46 -7.29
N LEU A 147 9.75 11.48 -6.43
CA LEU A 147 8.61 12.38 -6.41
C LEU A 147 8.70 13.37 -7.58
N GLU A 148 7.61 13.60 -8.31
CA GLU A 148 7.58 14.48 -9.48
C GLU A 148 6.19 15.09 -9.69
N ARG A 149 6.08 16.17 -10.47
CA ARG A 149 4.78 16.82 -10.70
C ARG A 149 3.92 15.92 -11.59
N PHE A 150 2.61 16.01 -11.39
CA PHE A 150 1.65 15.37 -12.28
C PHE A 150 1.80 15.94 -13.69
N GLY A 151 1.84 15.08 -14.70
CA GLY A 151 2.04 15.44 -16.10
C GLY A 151 3.50 15.51 -16.54
N ASP A 152 4.49 15.55 -15.63
CA ASP A 152 5.91 15.48 -16.01
C ASP A 152 6.26 14.08 -16.55
N ASN A 153 5.57 13.03 -16.07
CA ASN A 153 5.68 11.66 -16.58
C ASN A 153 4.29 11.01 -16.69
N PRO A 154 3.56 11.27 -17.80
CA PRO A 154 2.19 10.79 -17.99
C PRO A 154 2.06 9.26 -18.00
N VAL A 155 3.08 8.54 -18.48
CA VAL A 155 3.10 7.07 -18.49
C VAL A 155 3.09 6.52 -17.07
N ALA A 156 3.93 7.06 -16.18
CA ALA A 156 3.93 6.68 -14.78
C ALA A 156 2.67 7.18 -14.04
N ASP A 157 2.09 8.32 -14.43
CA ASP A 157 0.81 8.81 -13.89
C ASP A 157 -0.30 7.80 -14.17
N TRP A 158 -0.41 7.39 -15.43
CA TRP A 158 -1.36 6.39 -15.88
C TRP A 158 -1.14 5.06 -15.17
N GLN A 159 0.11 4.57 -15.10
CA GLN A 159 0.42 3.29 -14.46
C GLN A 159 0.00 3.25 -12.99
N ILE A 160 0.24 4.34 -12.24
CA ILE A 160 -0.16 4.43 -10.83
C ILE A 160 -1.68 4.46 -10.69
N LEU A 161 -2.38 5.29 -11.49
CA LEU A 161 -3.84 5.36 -11.45
C LEU A 161 -4.47 4.01 -11.81
N LYS A 162 -3.94 3.35 -12.84
CA LYS A 162 -4.41 2.05 -13.33
C LYS A 162 -4.17 0.96 -12.30
N VAL A 163 -2.96 0.78 -11.77
CA VAL A 163 -2.68 -0.33 -10.84
C VAL A 163 -3.18 -0.05 -9.43
N ASN A 164 -2.84 1.11 -8.86
CA ASN A 164 -3.11 1.39 -7.44
C ASN A 164 -4.57 1.79 -7.19
N GLY A 165 -5.26 2.29 -8.21
CA GLY A 165 -6.65 2.73 -8.13
C GLY A 165 -7.58 1.71 -8.77
N LEU A 166 -7.61 1.68 -10.11
CA LEU A 166 -8.56 0.87 -10.86
C LEU A 166 -8.36 -0.63 -10.63
N GLY A 167 -7.17 -1.16 -10.85
CA GLY A 167 -6.88 -2.59 -10.73
C GLY A 167 -7.03 -3.12 -9.30
N ALA A 168 -6.58 -2.34 -8.32
CA ALA A 168 -6.84 -2.63 -6.92
C ALA A 168 -8.34 -2.63 -6.57
N SER A 169 -9.16 -1.79 -7.19
CA SER A 169 -10.63 -1.77 -6.99
C SER A 169 -11.33 -2.90 -7.77
N GLU A 170 -10.87 -3.20 -8.97
CA GLU A 170 -11.36 -4.30 -9.81
C GLU A 170 -11.15 -5.66 -9.13
N PHE A 171 -10.01 -5.83 -8.44
CA PHE A 171 -9.77 -6.99 -7.57
C PHE A 171 -10.88 -7.16 -6.52
N LEU A 172 -11.27 -6.07 -5.86
CA LEU A 172 -12.35 -6.11 -4.86
C LEU A 172 -13.66 -6.56 -5.52
N SER A 173 -13.99 -6.02 -6.69
CA SER A 173 -15.15 -6.47 -7.49
C SER A 173 -15.11 -7.96 -7.84
N CYS A 174 -13.93 -8.54 -8.10
CA CYS A 174 -13.78 -9.97 -8.37
C CYS A 174 -13.96 -10.86 -7.13
N ILE A 175 -13.52 -10.43 -5.95
CA ILE A 175 -13.60 -11.26 -4.72
C ILE A 175 -14.94 -11.15 -3.99
N LEU A 176 -15.68 -10.05 -4.15
CA LEU A 176 -16.93 -9.83 -3.41
C LEU A 176 -17.99 -10.92 -3.66
N PRO A 177 -18.29 -11.32 -4.92
CA PRO A 177 -19.27 -12.39 -5.17
C PRO A 177 -18.94 -13.74 -4.53
N PRO A 178 -17.72 -14.32 -4.67
CA PRO A 178 -17.41 -15.57 -3.99
C PRO A 178 -17.36 -15.42 -2.47
N MET A 179 -16.98 -14.27 -1.92
CA MET A 179 -17.04 -14.05 -0.47
C MET A 179 -18.48 -14.08 0.05
N GLU A 180 -19.39 -13.35 -0.60
CA GLU A 180 -20.82 -13.29 -0.20
C GLU A 180 -21.48 -14.66 -0.32
N LYS A 181 -21.23 -15.39 -1.42
CA LYS A 181 -21.74 -16.75 -1.65
C LYS A 181 -21.41 -17.72 -0.51
N HIS A 182 -20.26 -17.55 0.14
CA HIS A 182 -19.79 -18.43 1.20
C HIS A 182 -19.98 -17.82 2.61
N GLY A 183 -20.95 -16.92 2.78
CA GLY A 183 -21.34 -16.38 4.08
C GLY A 183 -20.47 -15.22 4.59
N GLY A 184 -19.80 -14.52 3.67
CA GLY A 184 -19.06 -13.29 3.95
C GLY A 184 -17.60 -13.50 4.29
N GLY A 185 -16.94 -12.44 4.77
CA GLY A 185 -15.50 -12.48 5.02
C GLY A 185 -14.90 -11.18 5.56
N GLN A 186 -13.57 -11.12 5.61
CA GLN A 186 -12.82 -9.92 5.99
C GLN A 186 -11.91 -9.49 4.86
N ILE A 187 -12.00 -8.22 4.46
CA ILE A 187 -11.13 -7.58 3.50
C ILE A 187 -10.25 -6.58 4.25
N ILE A 188 -8.95 -6.60 3.98
CA ILE A 188 -8.01 -5.56 4.36
C ILE A 188 -7.56 -4.86 3.08
N ASN A 189 -7.88 -3.58 2.93
CA ASN A 189 -7.53 -2.78 1.76
C ASN A 189 -6.44 -1.76 2.11
N LEU A 190 -5.29 -1.84 1.45
CA LEU A 190 -4.15 -0.96 1.73
C LEU A 190 -4.25 0.30 0.88
N SER A 191 -4.72 1.36 1.53
CA SER A 191 -4.66 2.72 1.01
C SER A 191 -3.37 3.42 1.46
N SER A 192 -3.45 4.70 1.84
CA SER A 192 -2.36 5.52 2.36
C SER A 192 -2.93 6.74 3.08
N SER A 193 -2.18 7.29 4.03
CA SER A 193 -2.41 8.64 4.57
C SER A 193 -2.56 9.70 3.46
N GLN A 194 -1.87 9.51 2.33
CA GLN A 194 -1.95 10.38 1.15
C GLN A 194 -3.30 10.30 0.42
N GLY A 195 -4.09 9.25 0.66
CA GLY A 195 -5.47 9.16 0.19
C GLY A 195 -6.46 10.02 0.99
N ILE A 196 -6.09 10.45 2.20
CA ILE A 196 -6.91 11.31 3.08
C ILE A 196 -6.48 12.78 2.95
N ARG A 197 -5.18 13.01 2.76
CA ARG A 197 -4.57 14.33 2.65
C ARG A 197 -3.68 14.35 1.41
N PRO A 198 -4.13 14.97 0.30
CA PRO A 198 -3.37 14.94 -0.95
C PRO A 198 -2.13 15.83 -0.84
N ILE A 199 -1.03 15.44 -1.47
CA ILE A 199 0.23 16.16 -1.34
C ILE A 199 0.87 16.39 -2.70
N ALA A 200 1.57 17.52 -2.82
CA ALA A 200 2.33 17.85 -4.02
C ALA A 200 3.32 16.73 -4.37
N LEU A 201 3.55 16.57 -5.67
CA LEU A 201 4.46 15.56 -6.25
C LEU A 201 3.99 14.09 -6.12
N LEU A 202 2.77 13.86 -5.63
CA LEU A 202 2.16 12.54 -5.46
C LEU A 202 0.71 12.51 -5.96
N ALA A 203 0.33 13.34 -6.94
CA ALA A 203 -1.07 13.52 -7.31
C ALA A 203 -1.73 12.21 -7.80
N ALA A 204 -1.12 11.49 -8.74
CA ALA A 204 -1.63 10.21 -9.24
C ALA A 204 -1.76 9.17 -8.10
N TYR A 205 -0.74 9.07 -7.24
CA TYR A 205 -0.73 8.16 -6.10
C TYR A 205 -1.81 8.51 -5.07
N SER A 206 -1.90 9.78 -4.67
CA SER A 206 -2.89 10.28 -3.72
C SER A 206 -4.30 10.05 -4.24
N SER A 207 -4.54 10.29 -5.53
CA SER A 207 -5.84 10.07 -6.18
C SER A 207 -6.24 8.59 -6.18
N ALA A 208 -5.31 7.70 -6.56
CA ALA A 208 -5.53 6.26 -6.53
C ALA A 208 -5.81 5.74 -5.11
N LYS A 209 -5.09 6.23 -4.10
CA LYS A 209 -5.31 5.84 -2.70
C LYS A 209 -6.60 6.45 -2.12
N ALA A 210 -6.99 7.65 -2.52
CA ALA A 210 -8.28 8.24 -2.17
C ALA A 210 -9.44 7.39 -2.70
N MET A 211 -9.36 6.91 -3.95
CA MET A 211 -10.33 5.97 -4.52
C MET A 211 -10.50 4.72 -3.66
N LEU A 212 -9.40 4.10 -3.19
CA LEU A 212 -9.46 2.94 -2.31
C LEU A 212 -10.11 3.23 -0.95
N CYS A 213 -9.94 4.44 -0.40
CA CYS A 213 -10.64 4.84 0.82
C CYS A 213 -12.15 4.85 0.61
N PHE A 214 -12.63 5.49 -0.47
CA PHE A 214 -14.05 5.56 -0.80
C PHE A 214 -14.65 4.19 -1.07
N VAL A 215 -14.00 3.39 -1.93
CA VAL A 215 -14.47 2.04 -2.28
C VAL A 215 -14.56 1.16 -1.05
N SER A 216 -13.58 1.21 -0.14
CA SER A 216 -13.65 0.46 1.11
C SER A 216 -14.81 0.86 2.02
N ASP A 217 -15.06 2.16 2.18
CA ASP A 217 -16.13 2.68 3.04
C ASP A 217 -17.52 2.33 2.48
N CYS A 218 -17.67 2.30 1.15
CA CYS A 218 -18.87 1.83 0.48
C CYS A 218 -19.07 0.31 0.69
N ILE A 219 -18.06 -0.51 0.41
CA ILE A 219 -18.15 -1.97 0.56
C ILE A 219 -18.55 -2.38 1.99
N ASP A 220 -17.97 -1.76 3.03
CA ASP A 220 -18.29 -2.12 4.42
C ASP A 220 -19.76 -1.82 4.80
N ARG A 221 -20.40 -0.88 4.10
CA ARG A 221 -21.82 -0.51 4.28
C ARG A 221 -22.77 -1.31 3.39
N GLU A 222 -22.33 -1.67 2.19
CA GLU A 222 -23.13 -2.41 1.21
C GLU A 222 -23.32 -3.88 1.61
N TYR A 223 -22.30 -4.50 2.21
CA TYR A 223 -22.30 -5.93 2.52
C TYR A 223 -22.49 -6.18 4.02
N LYS A 224 -23.54 -6.92 4.38
CA LYS A 224 -23.82 -7.25 5.79
C LYS A 224 -22.83 -8.29 6.34
N THR A 225 -22.44 -9.26 5.51
CA THR A 225 -21.62 -10.40 5.93
C THR A 225 -20.12 -10.20 5.67
N ILE A 226 -19.76 -9.23 4.82
CA ILE A 226 -18.38 -8.86 4.50
C ILE A 226 -18.01 -7.60 5.29
N LYS A 227 -16.82 -7.61 5.89
CA LYS A 227 -16.23 -6.42 6.51
C LYS A 227 -15.03 -5.96 5.73
N CYS A 228 -14.98 -4.67 5.41
CA CYS A 228 -13.87 -4.06 4.67
C CYS A 228 -13.15 -3.06 5.59
N GLN A 229 -11.92 -3.38 5.94
CA GLN A 229 -11.06 -2.48 6.70
C GLN A 229 -10.11 -1.75 5.74
N CYS A 230 -10.15 -0.43 5.72
CA CYS A 230 -9.22 0.42 5.00
C CYS A 230 -8.04 0.82 5.91
N LEU A 231 -6.82 0.54 5.45
CA LEU A 231 -5.62 0.97 6.14
C LEU A 231 -4.99 2.15 5.41
N THR A 232 -4.73 3.25 6.12
CA THR A 232 -4.15 4.49 5.58
C THR A 232 -2.78 4.79 6.21
N PRO A 233 -1.77 3.92 6.01
CA PRO A 233 -0.48 4.08 6.65
C PRO A 233 0.26 5.35 6.20
N ALA A 234 1.16 5.82 7.07
CA ALA A 234 2.25 6.71 6.68
C ALA A 234 3.41 5.89 6.07
N ILE A 235 4.65 6.32 6.25
CA ILE A 235 5.80 5.68 5.61
C ILE A 235 6.10 4.35 6.29
N ILE A 236 6.19 3.27 5.50
CA ILE A 236 6.57 1.94 5.97
C ILE A 236 7.88 1.55 5.28
N ALA A 237 8.84 1.02 6.04
CA ALA A 237 10.14 0.61 5.53
C ALA A 237 10.03 -0.53 4.51
N THR A 238 10.01 -0.18 3.23
CA THR A 238 9.93 -1.12 2.11
C THR A 238 10.89 -0.69 1.00
N LYS A 239 11.17 -1.62 0.07
CA LYS A 239 11.94 -1.30 -1.15
C LYS A 239 11.32 -0.16 -1.96
N MET A 240 9.99 -0.05 -1.98
CA MET A 240 9.27 1.02 -2.69
C MET A 240 9.57 2.41 -2.10
N THR A 241 9.88 2.50 -0.80
CA THR A 241 10.14 3.78 -0.11
C THR A 241 11.63 4.04 0.10
N TYR A 242 12.51 3.15 -0.36
CA TYR A 242 13.96 3.18 -0.13
C TYR A 242 14.37 3.27 1.34
N TYR A 243 13.59 2.63 2.23
CA TYR A 243 13.90 2.53 3.65
C TYR A 243 14.12 1.06 4.01
N GLU A 244 15.28 0.76 4.59
CA GLU A 244 15.64 -0.60 5.01
C GLU A 244 15.31 -0.84 6.49
N ASN A 245 15.48 0.19 7.32
CA ASN A 245 15.33 0.12 8.77
C ASN A 245 14.11 0.87 9.27
N GLY A 246 13.57 0.39 10.39
CA GLY A 246 12.49 1.06 11.09
C GLY A 246 12.97 2.23 11.95
N GLY A 247 12.05 3.16 12.22
CA GLY A 247 12.18 4.24 13.19
C GLY A 247 10.82 4.53 13.84
N ILE A 248 10.70 5.68 14.51
CA ILE A 248 9.47 6.05 15.22
C ILE A 248 8.30 6.21 14.23
N PHE A 249 8.48 6.98 13.16
CA PHE A 249 7.45 7.26 12.15
C PHE A 249 7.71 6.58 10.79
N VAL A 250 8.69 5.69 10.74
CA VAL A 250 8.98 4.83 9.59
C VAL A 250 8.91 3.40 10.10
N VAL A 251 7.71 2.81 10.13
CA VAL A 251 7.50 1.52 10.82
C VAL A 251 7.91 0.37 9.90
N THR A 252 8.45 -0.72 10.46
CA THR A 252 8.73 -1.93 9.67
C THR A 252 7.43 -2.63 9.26
N PRO A 253 7.38 -3.33 8.11
CA PRO A 253 6.20 -4.08 7.70
C PRO A 253 5.72 -5.08 8.76
N LYS A 254 6.65 -5.77 9.43
CA LYS A 254 6.33 -6.74 10.48
C LYS A 254 5.62 -6.09 11.67
N ASN A 255 6.15 -4.99 12.20
CA ASN A 255 5.56 -4.30 13.34
C ASN A 255 4.22 -3.66 12.97
N PHE A 256 4.17 -3.04 11.79
CA PHE A 256 2.95 -2.47 11.24
C PHE A 256 1.82 -3.50 11.17
N VAL A 257 2.07 -4.66 10.56
CA VAL A 257 1.06 -5.69 10.37
C VAL A 257 0.61 -6.32 11.69
N ASN A 258 1.54 -6.52 12.63
CA ASN A 258 1.20 -7.10 13.93
C ASN A 258 0.16 -6.24 14.68
N GLU A 259 0.35 -4.91 14.68
CA GLU A 259 -0.61 -3.96 15.24
C GLU A 259 -1.88 -3.87 14.39
N ALA A 260 -1.76 -3.81 13.07
CA ALA A 260 -2.89 -3.66 12.16
C ALA A 260 -3.88 -4.82 12.28
N ILE A 261 -3.41 -6.06 12.35
CA ILE A 261 -4.27 -7.24 12.51
C ILE A 261 -5.03 -7.20 13.85
N ASN A 262 -4.44 -6.64 14.91
CA ASN A 262 -5.12 -6.50 16.20
C ASN A 262 -6.30 -5.50 16.15
N SER A 263 -6.30 -4.58 15.18
CA SER A 263 -7.38 -3.61 14.97
C SER A 263 -8.62 -4.19 14.26
N ILE A 264 -8.52 -5.40 13.72
CA ILE A 264 -9.60 -6.03 12.93
C ILE A 264 -10.86 -6.20 13.79
N GLY A 265 -11.98 -5.65 13.29
CA GLY A 265 -13.26 -5.66 13.98
C GLY A 265 -13.32 -4.73 15.20
N LEU A 266 -12.43 -3.74 15.27
CA LEU A 266 -12.53 -2.60 16.18
C LEU A 266 -12.82 -1.31 15.41
N VAL A 267 -12.16 -1.14 14.26
CA VAL A 267 -12.25 0.05 13.42
C VAL A 267 -12.28 -0.35 11.95
N THR A 268 -13.05 0.37 11.14
CA THR A 268 -13.16 0.15 9.70
C THR A 268 -12.09 0.92 8.92
N THR A 269 -11.70 2.11 9.38
CA THR A 269 -10.62 2.90 8.78
C THR A 269 -9.61 3.31 9.83
N THR A 270 -8.33 3.07 9.57
CA THR A 270 -7.25 3.42 10.50
C THR A 270 -5.89 3.51 9.82
N SER A 271 -4.91 4.19 10.42
CA SER A 271 -3.54 4.21 9.88
C SER A 271 -2.84 2.85 9.94
N GLY A 272 -3.32 1.93 10.77
CA GLY A 272 -2.84 0.55 10.89
C GLY A 272 -1.83 0.32 12.01
N CYS A 273 -1.20 1.37 12.56
CA CYS A 273 -0.38 1.24 13.77
C CYS A 273 -0.44 2.51 14.61
N PHE A 274 -0.15 2.38 15.90
CA PHE A 274 -0.24 3.49 16.85
C PHE A 274 0.62 4.68 16.46
N ASN A 275 1.86 4.44 16.01
CA ASN A 275 2.78 5.52 15.68
C ASN A 275 2.30 6.37 14.49
N HIS A 276 1.70 5.74 13.48
CA HIS A 276 1.10 6.48 12.37
C HIS A 276 -0.14 7.23 12.82
N GLU A 277 -0.92 6.68 13.75
CA GLU A 277 -2.09 7.36 14.28
C GLU A 277 -1.70 8.65 15.02
N ILE A 278 -0.67 8.59 15.88
CA ILE A 278 -0.09 9.78 16.51
C ILE A 278 0.40 10.79 15.48
N GLN A 279 1.12 10.32 14.45
CA GLN A 279 1.62 11.19 13.38
C GLN A 279 0.48 11.93 12.66
N LEU A 280 -0.60 11.24 12.32
CA LEU A 280 -1.76 11.84 11.64
C LEU A 280 -2.57 12.75 12.56
N LEU A 281 -2.69 12.42 13.85
CA LEU A 281 -3.36 13.27 14.83
C LEU A 281 -2.65 14.62 14.99
N LEU A 282 -1.32 14.61 15.08
CA LEU A 282 -0.52 15.84 15.11
C LEU A 282 -0.74 16.69 13.86
N MET A 283 -0.80 16.05 12.69
CA MET A 283 -1.13 16.74 11.44
C MET A 283 -2.55 17.34 11.47
N HIS A 284 -3.52 16.67 12.06
CA HIS A 284 -4.91 17.15 12.14
C HIS A 284 -5.17 18.31 13.10
N MET A 285 -4.19 18.67 13.94
CA MET A 285 -4.27 19.88 14.77
C MET A 285 -4.23 21.16 13.94
N PHE A 286 -3.56 21.12 12.78
CA PHE A 286 -3.45 22.27 11.89
C PHE A 286 -4.56 22.29 10.84
N PRO A 287 -5.12 23.48 10.52
CA PRO A 287 -5.97 23.63 9.34
C PRO A 287 -5.23 23.15 8.08
N TRP A 288 -5.91 22.41 7.22
CA TRP A 288 -5.30 21.85 6.01
C TRP A 288 -4.70 22.91 5.08
N THR A 289 -5.35 24.08 5.02
CA THR A 289 -4.88 25.25 4.27
C THR A 289 -3.48 25.70 4.66
N LEU A 290 -3.10 25.55 5.93
CA LEU A 290 -1.78 25.88 6.45
C LEU A 290 -0.83 24.67 6.35
N LEU A 291 -1.30 23.49 6.78
CA LEU A 291 -0.47 22.29 6.85
C LEU A 291 0.17 21.93 5.50
N LYS A 292 -0.56 22.12 4.39
CA LYS A 292 -0.04 21.81 3.05
C LYS A 292 1.24 22.57 2.72
N TYR A 293 1.38 23.81 3.19
CA TYR A 293 2.60 24.60 2.99
C TYR A 293 3.70 24.20 3.97
N LEU A 294 3.35 23.95 5.24
CA LEU A 294 4.29 23.52 6.27
C LEU A 294 4.99 22.20 5.91
N MET A 295 4.29 21.32 5.18
CA MET A 295 4.87 20.04 4.79
C MET A 295 5.73 20.07 3.52
N MET A 296 5.67 21.13 2.69
CA MET A 296 6.42 21.20 1.43
C MET A 296 7.93 20.97 1.58
N PRO A 297 8.63 21.55 2.58
CA PRO A 297 10.06 21.30 2.77
C PRO A 297 10.40 19.83 3.00
N ILE A 298 9.53 19.09 3.70
CA ILE A 298 9.70 17.65 3.92
C ILE A 298 9.62 16.92 2.59
N TYR A 299 8.66 17.26 1.72
CA TYR A 299 8.53 16.60 0.42
C TYR A 299 9.67 16.93 -0.53
N TRP A 300 10.17 18.17 -0.55
CA TRP A 300 11.36 18.50 -1.31
C TRP A 300 12.61 17.78 -0.79
N TYR A 301 12.75 17.63 0.53
CA TYR A 301 13.80 16.81 1.11
C TYR A 301 13.69 15.34 0.67
N GLN A 302 12.49 14.77 0.72
CA GLN A 302 12.22 13.38 0.29
C GLN A 302 12.54 13.20 -1.20
N GLN A 303 12.10 14.13 -2.05
CA GLN A 303 12.39 14.15 -3.48
C GLN A 303 13.90 14.17 -3.73
N ARG A 304 14.64 15.10 -3.11
CA ARG A 304 16.11 15.19 -3.23
C ARG A 304 16.79 13.92 -2.74
N ARG A 305 16.31 13.32 -1.65
CA ARG A 305 16.85 12.06 -1.15
C ARG A 305 16.67 10.93 -2.16
N MET A 306 15.47 10.78 -2.74
CA MET A 306 15.20 9.74 -3.73
C MET A 306 16.06 9.93 -4.98
N ILE A 307 16.17 11.16 -5.50
CA ILE A 307 17.03 11.49 -6.65
C ILE A 307 18.49 11.12 -6.36
N LYS A 308 18.99 11.46 -5.17
CA LYS A 308 20.36 11.12 -4.77
C LYS A 308 20.58 9.61 -4.73
N LEU A 309 19.66 8.86 -4.09
CA LEU A 309 19.75 7.40 -3.99
C LEU A 309 19.72 6.73 -5.36
N LEU A 310 18.93 7.24 -6.32
CA LEU A 310 18.94 6.75 -7.69
C LEU A 310 20.25 7.03 -8.41
N GLY A 311 20.80 8.24 -8.23
CA GLY A 311 22.10 8.60 -8.77
C GLY A 311 23.23 7.73 -8.23
N ASP A 312 23.21 7.42 -6.93
CA ASP A 312 24.21 6.57 -6.28
C ASP A 312 24.02 5.09 -6.67
N ASN A 313 22.79 4.57 -6.65
CA ASN A 313 22.49 3.21 -7.14
C ASN A 313 22.85 3.02 -8.62
N GLY A 314 22.67 4.05 -9.44
CA GLY A 314 23.06 4.05 -10.85
C GLY A 314 24.59 4.03 -11.04
N LYS A 315 25.35 4.65 -10.13
CA LYS A 315 26.81 4.56 -10.12
C LYS A 315 27.28 3.18 -9.65
N ASP A 316 26.67 2.63 -8.62
CA ASP A 316 27.01 1.29 -8.10
C ASP A 316 26.69 0.20 -9.12
N SER A 317 25.55 0.31 -9.82
CA SER A 317 25.18 -0.61 -10.91
C SER A 317 26.17 -0.54 -12.08
N LYS A 318 26.63 0.68 -12.44
CA LYS A 318 27.68 0.85 -13.46
C LYS A 318 29.03 0.32 -12.99
N ALA A 319 29.40 0.54 -11.73
CA ALA A 319 30.64 0.01 -11.15
C ALA A 319 30.63 -1.53 -11.09
N GLN A 320 29.50 -2.14 -10.75
CA GLN A 320 29.32 -3.60 -10.78
C GLN A 320 29.37 -4.16 -12.21
N ALA A 321 28.74 -3.48 -13.18
CA ALA A 321 28.83 -3.89 -14.59
C ALA A 321 30.27 -3.80 -15.13
N VAL A 322 31.02 -2.77 -14.75
CA VAL A 322 32.44 -2.60 -15.12
C VAL A 322 33.32 -3.65 -14.41
N ALA A 323 33.03 -4.01 -13.16
CA ALA A 323 33.73 -5.08 -12.46
C ALA A 323 33.49 -6.46 -13.09
N LEU A 324 32.24 -6.78 -13.45
CA LEU A 324 31.87 -8.01 -14.16
C LEU A 324 32.50 -8.10 -15.56
N GLN A 325 32.64 -6.97 -16.27
CA GLN A 325 33.38 -6.93 -17.54
C GLN A 325 34.89 -7.12 -17.36
N LYS A 326 35.48 -6.63 -16.26
CA LYS A 326 36.89 -6.87 -15.94
C LYS A 326 37.17 -8.31 -15.53
N ASP A 327 36.26 -8.94 -14.78
CA ASP A 327 36.37 -10.35 -14.42
C ASP A 327 36.19 -11.27 -15.63
N ASN A 328 35.31 -10.92 -16.58
CA ASN A 328 35.20 -11.65 -17.85
C ASN A 328 36.45 -11.46 -18.74
N ASN A 329 37.03 -10.26 -18.80
CA ASN A 329 38.27 -10.02 -19.58
C ASN A 329 39.51 -10.67 -18.94
N ASN A 330 39.52 -10.89 -17.63
CA ASN A 330 40.61 -11.61 -16.95
C ASN A 330 40.50 -13.14 -17.05
N ASN A 331 39.33 -13.67 -17.43
CA ASN A 331 39.12 -15.10 -17.66
C ASN A 331 39.29 -15.51 -19.14
N ASP A 332 39.52 -14.56 -20.05
CA ASP A 332 39.63 -14.83 -21.50
C ASP A 332 41.08 -14.92 -22.02
N SER A 333 42.07 -14.92 -21.12
CA SER A 333 43.49 -15.11 -21.51
C SER A 333 43.89 -16.58 -21.73
N SER A 334 42.93 -17.50 -21.86
CA SER A 334 43.19 -18.91 -22.17
C SER A 334 42.12 -19.51 -23.08
N ARG A 335 42.11 -19.12 -24.36
CA ARG A 335 41.55 -19.96 -25.41
C ARG A 335 42.23 -19.71 -26.76
N PRO A 336 42.58 -20.77 -27.52
CA PRO A 336 43.32 -20.63 -28.77
C PRO A 336 42.42 -20.24 -29.95
N GLU A 337 43.03 -19.56 -30.92
CA GLU A 337 42.43 -19.10 -32.17
C GLU A 337 41.95 -20.23 -33.10
N SER A 338 40.82 -20.01 -33.77
CA SER A 338 40.57 -20.11 -35.23
C SER A 338 39.08 -20.43 -35.54
N PRO A 339 38.62 -20.40 -36.81
CA PRO A 339 38.67 -19.31 -37.77
C PRO A 339 37.25 -18.94 -38.29
N ALA A 340 37.23 -17.93 -39.17
CA ALA A 340 36.07 -17.30 -39.83
C ALA A 340 34.93 -18.21 -40.32
N THR A 341 33.69 -17.71 -40.27
CA THR A 341 32.84 -17.36 -41.45
C THR A 341 31.38 -17.07 -41.06
N ALA A 342 30.71 -16.30 -41.94
CA ALA A 342 29.26 -16.13 -42.14
C ALA A 342 28.57 -14.86 -41.57
N ASP A 343 28.43 -13.88 -42.46
CA ASP A 343 27.31 -12.93 -42.58
C ASP A 343 26.08 -13.69 -43.15
N PRO A 344 24.84 -13.41 -42.72
CA PRO A 344 24.02 -12.45 -43.48
C PRO A 344 23.04 -11.60 -42.62
N THR A 345 23.04 -10.31 -42.90
CA THR A 345 21.86 -9.47 -43.18
C THR A 345 20.47 -10.14 -43.11
N ASP A 346 19.63 -9.74 -42.13
CA ASP A 346 18.22 -9.33 -42.32
C ASP A 346 17.51 -9.16 -40.95
N ALA A 347 17.30 -7.92 -40.51
CA ALA A 347 16.35 -7.61 -39.43
C ALA A 347 15.90 -6.15 -39.49
N ALA A 348 15.17 -5.80 -40.56
CA ALA A 348 14.37 -4.58 -40.61
C ALA A 348 12.89 -4.97 -40.73
N LYS A 349 12.10 -4.69 -39.68
CA LYS A 349 10.72 -4.16 -39.72
C LYS A 349 10.08 -4.21 -38.32
N ALA A 350 9.94 -3.03 -37.72
CA ALA A 350 9.00 -2.77 -36.64
C ALA A 350 7.63 -2.38 -37.23
N PRO A 351 6.49 -2.76 -36.63
CA PRO A 351 5.22 -2.14 -36.94
C PRO A 351 4.80 -1.09 -35.90
N GLU A 352 4.49 0.05 -36.48
CA GLU A 352 3.83 1.26 -36.01
C GLU A 352 2.38 0.96 -35.56
N PHE A 353 2.04 1.23 -34.29
CA PHE A 353 0.64 1.22 -33.83
C PHE A 353 0.40 2.34 -32.82
N ALA A 354 0.15 3.54 -33.36
CA ALA A 354 -0.26 4.71 -32.57
C ALA A 354 -1.26 5.55 -33.37
N ARG A 355 -2.50 5.06 -33.52
CA ARG A 355 -3.67 5.88 -33.88
C ARG A 355 -4.95 5.22 -33.36
N GLN A 356 -5.47 5.73 -32.25
CA GLN A 356 -6.90 5.92 -31.94
C GLN A 356 -6.98 6.15 -30.44
N PHE A 357 -7.26 7.38 -30.03
CA PHE A 357 -8.31 7.74 -29.08
C PHE A 357 -8.40 9.28 -29.11
N ALA A 358 -9.51 9.75 -29.68
CA ALA A 358 -9.97 11.13 -29.62
C ALA A 358 -10.74 11.35 -28.31
#